data_AF-A0A8A0RR32-F1
#
_entry.id   AF-A0A8A0RR32-F1
#
_cell.length_a   1.000
_cell.length_b   1.000
_cell.length_c   1.000
_cell.angle_alpha   90.00
_cell.angle_beta   90.00
_cell.angle_gamma   90.00
#
_symmetry.space_group_name_H-M   'P 1'
#
loop_
_entity.id
_entity.type
_entity.pdbx_description
1 polymer ?
#
loop_
_entity_poly.entity_id
_entity_poly.type
_entity_poly.pdbx_seq_one_letter_code
_entity_poly.pdbx_strand_id
1 'polypeptide(L)'
;MKNYLQLIHHPGNTALFKSLQMSIISIKHNNPLHIHAQGLRGTGKTTIIRATRELLPKILRIKECPYNCHPKKPLCPEHKGLSEDEIKEIGIELIDMPFLEISHSAKIGTVVGTIDLEKISDKNNPIASLLPGSLPRANRGIVFIDEINRLADTSPELVDVLLDVMGTKPGRIQIEETGLKTVEIPINVCIWAASNPDEEPGPLEDIRKQLSDRFDLVIDVERPKDPRIVKDIISIGFKNGKRQSYVKREYPFYKEIKEMCNIYREIAIPDEILKILASIYVDFNIESIRGIESLLTGAKLYSALNKRKTVTFEDIYFSAPLALRHRVDINTLTNVMKFLDKLLKETNMFDKTNENQTEHSNKFLNLDSNQKQKRNKEKKNKEEKRSSPTYPNKSRLISFLQTIKKACELLLKAVTDKRRSKTSINKNKTSNTTGSSSIADPSKIDIESPYKKAMPIKSIDVSNIVKTEEDLNELSRTIRLSRKLN
;
A
#
# COMPACT_ATOMS: atom_id res chain seq x y z
N MET A 1 -6.30 18.85 -15.42
CA MET A 1 -5.99 17.42 -15.27
C MET A 1 -6.98 16.60 -16.08
N LYS A 2 -6.56 15.45 -16.61
CA LYS A 2 -7.47 14.52 -17.30
C LYS A 2 -8.42 13.90 -16.26
N ASN A 3 -9.71 13.78 -16.60
CA ASN A 3 -10.68 13.11 -15.74
C ASN A 3 -10.37 11.60 -15.70
N TYR A 4 -10.60 10.96 -14.55
CA TYR A 4 -10.32 9.53 -14.38
C TYR A 4 -11.00 8.66 -15.45
N LEU A 5 -12.26 8.95 -15.77
CA LEU A 5 -13.04 8.21 -16.77
C LEU A 5 -12.57 8.42 -18.21
N GLN A 6 -11.73 9.42 -18.45
CA GLN A 6 -11.13 9.67 -19.77
C GLN A 6 -9.82 8.94 -19.96
N LEU A 7 -9.24 8.36 -18.90
CA LEU A 7 -7.98 7.66 -19.00
C LEU A 7 -8.17 6.32 -19.73
N ILE A 8 -7.22 5.99 -20.59
CA ILE A 8 -7.28 4.76 -21.37
C ILE A 8 -6.67 3.62 -20.57
N HIS A 9 -7.48 2.57 -20.42
CA HIS A 9 -7.05 1.30 -19.89
C HIS A 9 -6.37 0.50 -21.00
N HIS A 10 -5.19 -0.03 -20.69
CA HIS A 10 -4.47 -0.97 -21.53
C HIS A 10 -3.81 -2.04 -20.67
N PRO A 11 -3.35 -3.16 -21.25
CA PRO A 11 -2.78 -4.27 -20.46
C PRO A 11 -1.69 -3.81 -19.48
N GLY A 12 -0.77 -2.95 -19.95
CA GLY A 12 0.32 -2.40 -19.12
C GLY A 12 -0.05 -1.49 -17.94
N ASN A 13 -1.30 -1.01 -17.82
CA ASN A 13 -1.70 -0.13 -16.70
C ASN A 13 -2.95 -0.62 -15.95
N THR A 14 -3.56 -1.73 -16.37
CA THR A 14 -4.81 -2.24 -15.80
C THR A 14 -4.65 -2.65 -14.33
N ALA A 15 -3.49 -3.23 -13.98
CA ALA A 15 -3.18 -3.59 -12.60
C ALA A 15 -3.13 -2.38 -11.66
N LEU A 16 -2.64 -1.22 -12.15
CA LEU A 16 -2.59 0.01 -11.36
C LEU A 16 -3.99 0.51 -11.04
N PHE A 17 -4.87 0.61 -12.03
CA PHE A 17 -6.26 1.04 -11.82
C PHE A 17 -7.00 0.17 -10.81
N LYS A 18 -6.89 -1.16 -10.96
CA LYS A 18 -7.49 -2.12 -10.02
C LYS A 18 -6.93 -1.96 -8.61
N SER A 19 -5.61 -1.86 -8.48
CA SER A 19 -4.95 -1.72 -7.18
C SER A 19 -5.37 -0.43 -6.46
N LEU A 20 -5.44 0.70 -7.17
CA LEU A 20 -5.89 1.96 -6.57
C LEU A 20 -7.35 1.87 -6.08
N GLN A 21 -8.24 1.25 -6.84
CA GLN A 21 -9.62 1.00 -6.39
C GLN A 21 -9.67 0.07 -5.17
N MET A 22 -8.85 -0.98 -5.15
CA MET A 22 -8.70 -1.88 -3.99
C MET A 22 -8.27 -1.09 -2.74
N SER A 23 -7.31 -0.16 -2.88
CA SER A 23 -6.85 0.67 -1.76
C SER A 23 -7.93 1.62 -1.22
N ILE A 24 -8.77 2.18 -2.10
CA ILE A 24 -9.93 3.00 -1.70
C ILE A 24 -10.94 2.17 -0.90
N ILE A 25 -11.20 0.93 -1.29
CA ILE A 25 -12.07 0.02 -0.54
C ILE A 25 -11.44 -0.30 0.81
N SER A 26 -10.14 -0.59 0.83
CA SER A 26 -9.38 -0.99 2.01
C SER A 26 -9.38 0.09 3.10
N ILE A 27 -9.13 1.35 2.74
CA ILE A 27 -9.10 2.46 3.72
C ILE A 27 -10.46 2.69 4.38
N LYS A 28 -11.57 2.42 3.67
CA LYS A 28 -12.93 2.55 4.22
C LYS A 28 -13.20 1.54 5.35
N HIS A 29 -12.44 0.45 5.41
CA HIS A 29 -12.51 -0.56 6.45
C HIS A 29 -11.37 -0.47 7.47
N ASN A 30 -10.67 0.66 7.53
CA ASN A 30 -9.54 0.90 8.44
C ASN A 30 -8.40 -0.12 8.33
N ASN A 31 -8.20 -0.67 7.13
CA ASN A 31 -7.10 -1.55 6.83
C ASN A 31 -6.34 -0.98 5.63
N PRO A 32 -5.35 -0.09 5.82
CA PRO A 32 -4.63 0.50 4.70
C PRO A 32 -4.00 -0.53 3.77
N LEU A 33 -4.08 -0.26 2.47
CA LEU A 33 -3.36 -0.99 1.44
C LEU A 33 -2.39 -0.02 0.78
N HIS A 34 -1.10 -0.19 1.09
CA HIS A 34 -0.03 0.63 0.55
C HIS A 34 0.36 0.14 -0.84
N ILE A 35 0.47 1.07 -1.78
CA ILE A 35 0.69 0.78 -3.19
C ILE A 35 1.94 1.51 -3.67
N HIS A 36 2.80 0.80 -4.37
CA HIS A 36 3.93 1.38 -5.08
C HIS A 36 3.83 1.06 -6.57
N ALA A 37 3.70 2.09 -7.40
CA ALA A 37 3.66 1.99 -8.85
C ALA A 37 5.04 2.31 -9.43
N GLN A 38 5.70 1.33 -10.02
CA GLN A 38 7.00 1.51 -10.65
C GLN A 38 6.93 1.35 -12.17
N GLY A 39 7.85 1.99 -12.88
CA GLY A 39 8.01 1.81 -14.31
C GLY A 39 8.63 3.03 -14.97
N LEU A 40 8.88 2.95 -16.27
CA LEU A 40 9.60 3.97 -17.02
C LEU A 40 8.95 5.35 -16.98
N ARG A 41 9.75 6.40 -17.24
CA ARG A 41 9.23 7.73 -17.59
C ARG A 41 8.24 7.62 -18.76
N GLY A 42 7.17 8.41 -18.67
CA GLY A 42 6.13 8.50 -19.70
C GLY A 42 5.04 7.42 -19.66
N THR A 43 5.04 6.52 -18.67
CA THR A 43 3.97 5.50 -18.52
C THR A 43 2.68 6.02 -17.89
N GLY A 44 2.62 7.30 -17.49
CA GLY A 44 1.40 7.94 -16.98
C GLY A 44 1.00 7.61 -15.54
N LYS A 45 1.89 6.98 -14.76
CA LYS A 45 1.66 6.58 -13.35
C LYS A 45 1.08 7.72 -12.50
N THR A 46 1.80 8.83 -12.42
CA THR A 46 1.41 10.02 -11.66
C THR A 46 0.09 10.61 -12.17
N THR A 47 -0.19 10.55 -13.47
CA THR A 47 -1.46 10.99 -14.05
C THR A 47 -2.63 10.11 -13.60
N ILE A 48 -2.46 8.79 -13.62
CA ILE A 48 -3.48 7.83 -13.18
C ILE A 48 -3.76 7.99 -11.69
N ILE A 49 -2.72 8.07 -10.87
CA ILE A 49 -2.83 8.22 -9.41
C ILE A 49 -3.57 9.52 -9.06
N ARG A 50 -3.14 10.66 -9.63
CA ARG A 50 -3.77 11.96 -9.36
C ARG A 50 -5.21 12.03 -9.86
N ALA A 51 -5.52 11.45 -11.02
CA ALA A 51 -6.90 11.40 -11.52
C ALA A 51 -7.82 10.57 -10.62
N THR A 52 -7.28 9.53 -9.96
CA THR A 52 -8.03 8.67 -9.03
C THR A 52 -8.57 9.45 -7.82
N ARG A 53 -8.04 10.65 -7.52
CA ARG A 53 -8.60 11.56 -6.52
C ARG A 53 -10.10 11.83 -6.74
N GLU A 54 -10.55 11.88 -7.99
CA GLU A 54 -11.97 12.10 -8.34
C GLU A 54 -12.90 10.97 -7.88
N LEU A 55 -12.35 9.79 -7.54
CA LEU A 55 -13.10 8.61 -7.11
C LEU A 55 -13.22 8.49 -5.59
N LEU A 56 -12.56 9.36 -4.82
CA LEU A 56 -12.46 9.19 -3.39
C LEU A 56 -13.78 9.50 -2.69
N PRO A 57 -14.30 8.59 -1.85
CA PRO A 57 -15.57 8.80 -1.18
C PRO A 57 -15.46 9.90 -0.13
N LYS A 58 -16.57 10.61 0.11
CA LYS A 58 -16.63 11.57 1.22
C LYS A 58 -16.48 10.90 2.58
N ILE A 59 -15.91 11.62 3.53
CA ILE A 59 -15.75 11.21 4.93
C ILE A 59 -16.45 12.19 5.87
N LEU A 60 -17.08 11.64 6.91
CA LEU A 60 -17.58 12.42 8.05
C LEU A 60 -16.43 12.72 8.99
N ARG A 61 -16.29 13.98 9.41
CA ARG A 61 -15.33 14.41 10.45
C ARG A 61 -15.99 15.34 11.47
N ILE A 62 -15.36 15.49 12.63
CA ILE A 62 -15.65 16.59 13.56
C ILE A 62 -15.32 17.90 12.84
N LYS A 63 -16.21 18.89 12.95
CA LYS A 63 -16.10 20.17 12.26
C LYS A 63 -14.74 20.81 12.52
N GLU A 64 -14.05 21.23 11.46
CA GLU A 64 -12.75 21.93 11.50
C GLU A 64 -11.59 21.16 12.15
N CYS A 65 -11.76 19.86 12.48
CA CYS A 65 -10.69 19.05 13.05
C CYS A 65 -9.53 18.86 12.04
N PRO A 66 -8.30 19.29 12.37
CA PRO A 66 -7.17 19.23 11.43
C PRO A 66 -6.66 17.79 11.19
N TYR A 67 -7.02 16.85 12.07
CA TYR A 67 -6.68 15.42 11.99
C TYR A 67 -7.80 14.56 11.37
N ASN A 68 -8.90 15.17 10.90
CA ASN A 68 -10.06 14.48 10.33
C ASN A 68 -10.66 13.38 11.23
N CYS A 69 -10.72 13.63 12.54
CA CYS A 69 -11.23 12.67 13.53
C CYS A 69 -12.66 12.21 13.21
N HIS A 70 -12.91 10.90 13.36
CA HIS A 70 -14.25 10.35 13.19
C HIS A 70 -15.11 10.69 14.42
N PRO A 71 -16.33 11.22 14.28
CA PRO A 71 -17.15 11.66 15.42
C PRO A 71 -17.38 10.56 16.47
N LYS A 72 -17.61 9.32 16.03
CA LYS A 72 -17.79 8.15 16.94
C LYS A 72 -16.53 7.63 17.63
N LYS A 73 -15.33 7.98 17.13
CA LYS A 73 -14.06 7.46 17.66
C LYS A 73 -12.95 8.50 17.43
N PRO A 74 -12.99 9.64 18.13
CA PRO A 74 -11.92 10.63 18.05
C PRO A 74 -10.66 10.08 18.70
N LEU A 75 -9.52 10.24 18.02
CA LEU A 75 -8.22 9.75 18.49
C LEU A 75 -7.13 10.81 18.46
N CYS A 76 -7.42 11.99 17.91
CA CYS A 76 -6.49 13.12 17.85
C CYS A 76 -6.33 13.76 19.22
N PRO A 77 -5.17 14.41 19.50
CA PRO A 77 -4.89 15.04 20.80
C PRO A 77 -5.97 16.01 21.27
N GLU A 78 -6.60 16.75 20.35
CA GLU A 78 -7.62 17.76 20.65
C GLU A 78 -9.00 17.18 21.03
N HIS A 79 -9.37 16.03 20.49
CA HIS A 79 -10.72 15.46 20.66
C HIS A 79 -10.72 14.15 21.46
N LYS A 80 -9.53 13.67 21.86
CA LYS A 80 -9.38 12.45 22.65
C LYS A 80 -9.97 12.71 24.04
N GLY A 81 -11.02 11.98 24.39
CA GLY A 81 -11.67 12.07 25.70
C GLY A 81 -12.93 12.94 25.75
N LEU A 82 -13.29 13.62 24.65
CA LEU A 82 -14.57 14.31 24.56
C LEU A 82 -15.73 13.32 24.53
N SER A 83 -16.81 13.68 25.22
CA SER A 83 -18.09 12.98 25.22
C SER A 83 -18.84 13.16 23.90
N GLU A 84 -19.84 12.31 23.65
CA GLU A 84 -20.65 12.42 22.43
C GLU A 84 -21.43 13.74 22.34
N ASP A 85 -21.80 14.32 23.49
CA ASP A 85 -22.57 15.56 23.53
C ASP A 85 -21.70 16.79 23.23
N GLU A 86 -20.47 16.84 23.75
CA GLU A 86 -19.49 17.87 23.39
C GLU A 86 -19.17 17.84 21.88
N ILE A 87 -19.07 16.64 21.28
CA ILE A 87 -18.84 16.51 19.83
C ILE A 87 -20.05 17.00 19.02
N LYS A 88 -21.28 16.80 19.52
CA LYS A 88 -22.49 17.33 18.86
C LYS A 88 -22.52 18.86 18.90
N GLU A 89 -22.05 19.48 19.98
CA GLU A 89 -21.97 20.94 20.11
C GLU A 89 -20.96 21.54 19.11
N ILE A 90 -19.79 20.93 18.94
CA ILE A 90 -18.81 21.33 17.92
C ILE A 90 -19.40 21.17 16.51
N GLY A 91 -20.16 20.08 16.32
CA GLY A 91 -20.79 19.71 15.07
C GLY A 91 -19.94 18.80 14.19
N ILE A 92 -20.57 18.28 13.14
CA ILE A 92 -19.96 17.37 12.18
C ILE A 92 -20.11 17.91 10.78
N GLU A 93 -19.15 17.58 9.92
CA GLU A 93 -19.19 17.96 8.50
C GLU A 93 -18.79 16.79 7.61
N LEU A 94 -19.24 16.86 6.35
CA LEU A 94 -18.93 15.89 5.31
C LEU A 94 -17.96 16.53 4.31
N ILE A 95 -16.72 16.06 4.31
CA ILE A 95 -15.67 16.53 3.41
C ILE A 95 -15.27 15.45 2.40
N ASP A 96 -14.61 15.85 1.31
CA ASP A 96 -13.92 14.88 0.46
C ASP A 96 -12.78 14.21 1.24
N MET A 97 -12.56 12.92 0.99
CA MET A 97 -11.45 12.20 1.62
C MET A 97 -10.13 12.92 1.31
N PRO A 98 -9.28 13.14 2.32
CA PRO A 98 -8.04 13.89 2.12
C PRO A 98 -7.11 13.11 1.18
N PHE A 99 -6.60 13.84 0.19
CA PHE A 99 -5.55 13.40 -0.72
C PHE A 99 -4.45 14.45 -0.65
N LEU A 100 -3.34 14.12 0.02
CA LEU A 100 -2.20 15.02 0.20
C LEU A 100 -0.97 14.45 -0.50
N GLU A 101 -0.14 15.32 -1.03
CA GLU A 101 1.10 14.95 -1.70
C GLU A 101 2.30 15.30 -0.81
N ILE A 102 3.31 14.43 -0.79
CA ILE A 102 4.61 14.69 -0.18
C ILE A 102 5.64 14.74 -1.31
N SER A 103 6.36 15.86 -1.39
CA SER A 103 7.51 16.00 -2.30
C SER A 103 8.68 15.14 -1.80
N HIS A 104 9.51 14.64 -2.71
CA HIS A 104 10.79 14.01 -2.35
C HIS A 104 11.75 14.96 -1.62
N SER A 105 11.50 16.27 -1.69
CA SER A 105 12.27 17.33 -1.01
C SER A 105 11.58 17.85 0.27
N ALA A 106 10.53 17.17 0.75
CA ALA A 106 9.80 17.61 1.92
C ALA A 106 10.66 17.51 3.19
N LYS A 107 10.43 18.41 4.15
CA LYS A 107 11.10 18.36 5.44
C LYS A 107 10.25 17.59 6.45
N ILE A 108 10.90 16.92 7.40
CA ILE A 108 10.25 16.18 8.50
C ILE A 108 9.09 16.97 9.14
N GLY A 109 9.32 18.24 9.50
CA GLY A 109 8.30 19.09 10.12
C GLY A 109 7.09 19.38 9.23
N THR A 110 7.26 19.46 7.91
CA THR A 110 6.13 19.66 6.97
C THR A 110 5.28 18.40 6.81
N VAL A 111 5.87 17.23 7.07
CA VAL A 111 5.23 15.92 6.89
C VAL A 111 4.60 15.43 8.19
N VAL A 112 5.36 15.42 9.27
CA VAL A 112 4.92 14.95 10.60
C VAL A 112 4.16 16.04 11.33
N GLY A 113 4.66 17.27 11.28
CA GLY A 113 4.18 18.40 12.05
C GLY A 113 5.31 19.05 12.83
N THR A 114 5.06 20.25 13.32
CA THR A 114 5.99 21.02 14.15
C THR A 114 5.27 21.62 15.33
N ILE A 115 6.03 22.12 16.28
CA ILE A 115 5.51 22.97 17.35
C ILE A 115 4.91 24.26 16.75
N ASP A 116 3.77 24.69 17.30
CA ASP A 116 3.14 25.96 16.99
C ASP A 116 3.82 27.09 17.78
N LEU A 117 4.83 27.72 17.16
CA LEU A 117 5.60 28.79 17.80
C LEU A 117 4.74 30.01 18.13
N GLU A 118 3.71 30.30 17.34
CA GLU A 118 2.83 31.45 17.58
C GLU A 118 2.02 31.25 18.86
N LYS A 119 1.42 30.07 19.04
CA LYS A 119 0.66 29.76 20.27
C LYS A 119 1.55 29.62 21.51
N ILE A 120 2.77 29.11 21.36
CA ILE A 120 3.70 29.00 22.50
C ILE A 120 4.23 30.36 22.94
N SER A 121 4.47 31.26 21.98
CA SER A 121 5.00 32.60 22.27
C SER A 121 3.93 33.64 22.60
N ASP A 122 2.65 33.25 22.63
CA ASP A 122 1.55 34.13 23.04
C ASP A 122 1.78 34.63 24.48
N LYS A 123 1.82 35.95 24.64
CA LYS A 123 2.09 36.62 25.93
C LYS A 123 0.95 36.46 26.92
N ASN A 124 -0.29 36.31 26.44
CA ASN A 124 -1.48 36.28 27.27
C ASN A 124 -1.84 34.86 27.68
N ASN A 125 -1.69 33.90 26.78
CA ASN A 125 -2.04 32.51 27.02
C ASN A 125 -1.10 31.55 26.25
N PRO A 126 0.13 31.33 26.74
CA PRO A 126 1.08 30.45 26.06
C PRO A 126 0.59 29.00 26.13
N ILE A 127 0.29 28.41 24.97
CA ILE A 127 -0.21 27.04 24.86
C ILE A 127 0.76 26.22 24.03
N ALA A 128 1.26 25.12 24.62
CA ALA A 128 1.97 24.08 23.88
C ALA A 128 1.01 23.39 22.90
N SER A 129 1.16 23.71 21.62
CA SER A 129 0.32 23.20 20.54
C SER A 129 1.19 22.66 19.40
N LEU A 130 0.65 21.71 18.65
CA LEU A 130 1.28 21.15 17.46
C LEU A 130 0.54 21.64 16.21
N LEU A 131 1.30 22.01 15.18
CA LEU A 131 0.83 22.21 13.82
C LEU A 131 0.97 20.87 13.07
N PRO A 132 -0.13 20.18 12.74
CA PRO A 132 -0.06 18.88 12.10
C PRO A 132 0.47 18.99 10.66
N GLY A 133 1.42 18.13 10.32
CA GLY A 133 1.97 18.03 8.98
C GLY A 133 1.04 17.31 8.00
N SER A 134 1.54 17.06 6.79
CA SER A 134 0.79 16.37 5.73
C SER A 134 0.29 14.98 6.13
N LEU A 135 1.06 14.19 6.90
CA LEU A 135 0.63 12.86 7.32
C LEU A 135 -0.57 12.95 8.28
N PRO A 136 -0.51 13.58 9.47
CA PRO A 136 -1.67 13.64 10.35
C PRO A 136 -2.91 14.28 9.69
N ARG A 137 -2.71 15.26 8.80
CA ARG A 137 -3.80 15.89 8.03
C ARG A 137 -4.39 14.98 6.94
N ALA A 138 -3.69 13.93 6.54
CA ALA A 138 -4.19 12.92 5.60
C ALA A 138 -4.94 11.78 6.28
N ASN A 139 -5.04 11.76 7.62
CA ASN A 139 -5.70 10.69 8.35
C ASN A 139 -7.10 10.36 7.78
N ARG A 140 -7.36 9.06 7.64
CA ARG A 140 -8.52 8.45 6.96
C ARG A 140 -8.61 8.74 5.46
N GLY A 141 -7.47 9.02 4.83
CA GLY A 141 -7.36 9.21 3.39
C GLY A 141 -6.04 8.70 2.84
N ILE A 142 -5.48 9.44 1.88
CA ILE A 142 -4.39 9.00 1.02
C ILE A 142 -3.26 10.03 1.04
N VAL A 143 -2.04 9.51 1.08
CA VAL A 143 -0.81 10.26 0.94
C VAL A 143 -0.13 9.75 -0.32
N PHE A 144 0.08 10.65 -1.28
CA PHE A 144 0.80 10.34 -2.52
C PHE A 144 2.24 10.86 -2.46
N ILE A 145 3.19 10.00 -2.79
CA ILE A 145 4.62 10.32 -2.85
C ILE A 145 5.09 10.07 -4.28
N ASP A 146 5.43 11.14 -4.99
CA ASP A 146 6.07 11.02 -6.29
C ASP A 146 7.58 10.85 -6.09
N GLU A 147 8.19 9.97 -6.89
CA GLU A 147 9.62 9.64 -6.79
C GLU A 147 10.03 9.13 -5.39
N ILE A 148 9.34 8.10 -4.88
CA ILE A 148 9.62 7.53 -3.55
C ILE A 148 11.08 7.06 -3.38
N ASN A 149 11.72 6.63 -4.47
CA ASN A 149 13.13 6.24 -4.48
C ASN A 149 14.05 7.43 -4.18
N ARG A 150 13.73 8.61 -4.70
CA ARG A 150 14.47 9.84 -4.39
C ARG A 150 14.25 10.27 -2.95
N LEU A 151 13.01 10.21 -2.46
CA LEU A 151 12.73 10.49 -1.04
C LEU A 151 13.52 9.55 -0.13
N ALA A 152 13.60 8.27 -0.49
CA ALA A 152 14.30 7.26 0.29
C ALA A 152 15.81 7.47 0.35
N ASP A 153 16.38 8.08 -0.68
CA ASP A 153 17.79 8.44 -0.77
C ASP A 153 18.10 9.76 -0.05
N THR A 154 17.27 10.79 -0.24
CA THR A 154 17.56 12.14 0.24
C THR A 154 17.09 12.43 1.67
N SER A 155 16.11 11.70 2.19
CA SER A 155 15.48 11.98 3.50
C SER A 155 15.27 10.70 4.32
N PRO A 156 16.34 10.09 4.86
CA PRO A 156 16.24 8.88 5.68
C PRO A 156 15.28 9.01 6.87
N GLU A 157 15.17 10.20 7.48
CA GLU A 157 14.29 10.43 8.61
C GLU A 157 12.81 10.33 8.22
N LEU A 158 12.46 10.77 7.01
CA LEU A 158 11.10 10.60 6.47
C LEU A 158 10.80 9.13 6.16
N VAL A 159 11.80 8.37 5.72
CA VAL A 159 11.65 6.93 5.52
C VAL A 159 11.30 6.26 6.82
N ASP A 160 12.00 6.57 7.91
CA ASP A 160 11.76 5.94 9.21
C ASP A 160 10.34 6.25 9.72
N VAL A 161 9.85 7.48 9.53
CA VAL A 161 8.45 7.82 9.79
C VAL A 161 7.48 7.00 8.93
N LEU A 162 7.76 6.83 7.63
CA LEU A 162 6.92 6.01 6.76
C LEU A 162 6.94 4.54 7.17
N LEU A 163 8.08 4.01 7.63
CA LEU A 163 8.20 2.64 8.15
C LEU A 163 7.30 2.42 9.36
N ASP A 164 7.19 3.41 10.26
CA ASP A 164 6.31 3.35 11.43
C ASP A 164 4.83 3.45 11.04
N VAL A 165 4.50 4.39 10.16
CA VAL A 165 3.11 4.60 9.67
C VAL A 165 2.61 3.41 8.86
N MET A 166 3.47 2.76 8.08
CA MET A 166 3.15 1.56 7.28
C MET A 166 3.38 0.24 8.06
N GLY A 167 4.01 0.33 9.23
CA GLY A 167 4.42 -0.82 10.03
C GLY A 167 3.24 -1.49 10.73
N THR A 168 2.38 -0.68 11.36
CA THR A 168 1.17 -1.15 12.04
C THR A 168 -0.08 -0.79 11.25
N LYS A 169 -1.16 -1.56 11.41
CA LYS A 169 -2.48 -1.27 10.83
C LYS A 169 -3.50 -1.16 11.97
N PRO A 170 -3.90 0.05 12.41
CA PRO A 170 -3.52 1.37 11.90
C PRO A 170 -2.08 1.78 12.26
N GLY A 171 -1.53 2.72 11.50
CA GLY A 171 -0.22 3.33 11.75
C GLY A 171 -0.25 4.26 12.96
N ARG A 172 0.93 4.72 13.39
CA ARG A 172 1.07 5.74 14.42
C ARG A 172 2.20 6.70 14.08
N ILE A 173 2.08 7.92 14.59
CA ILE A 173 3.13 8.94 14.55
C ILE A 173 3.41 9.33 15.99
N GLN A 174 4.68 9.28 16.38
CA GLN A 174 5.14 9.70 17.69
C GLN A 174 5.99 10.95 17.52
N ILE A 175 5.61 12.03 18.19
CA ILE A 175 6.32 13.31 18.17
C ILE A 175 6.96 13.51 19.54
N GLU A 176 8.28 13.60 19.53
CA GLU A 176 9.11 13.84 20.72
C GLU A 176 9.88 15.12 20.51
N GLU A 177 9.56 16.13 21.32
CA GLU A 177 10.20 17.43 21.30
C GLU A 177 10.71 17.76 22.71
N THR A 178 11.91 18.34 22.78
CA THR A 178 12.58 18.59 24.05
C THR A 178 11.75 19.49 24.96
N GLY A 179 11.48 19.03 26.18
CA GLY A 179 10.70 19.78 27.16
C GLY A 179 9.18 19.69 26.98
N LEU A 180 8.69 18.92 26.00
CA LEU A 180 7.26 18.63 25.81
C LEU A 180 6.97 17.16 26.08
N LYS A 181 5.72 16.86 26.45
CA LYS A 181 5.26 15.47 26.57
C LYS A 181 5.21 14.83 25.19
N THR A 182 5.65 13.58 25.10
CA THR A 182 5.50 12.77 23.89
C THR A 182 4.03 12.71 23.46
N VAL A 183 3.77 12.98 22.19
CA VAL A 183 2.44 12.91 21.61
C VAL A 183 2.39 11.76 20.61
N GLU A 184 1.52 10.79 20.87
CA GLU A 184 1.25 9.69 19.94
C GLU A 184 -0.09 9.94 19.22
N ILE A 185 -0.05 9.93 17.90
CA ILE A 185 -1.19 10.16 17.02
C ILE A 185 -1.42 8.90 16.19
N PRO A 186 -2.48 8.12 16.46
CA PRO A 186 -2.83 7.00 15.60
C PRO A 186 -3.35 7.54 14.27
N ILE A 187 -2.83 6.98 13.19
CA ILE A 187 -3.10 7.45 11.83
C ILE A 187 -3.49 6.27 10.93
N ASN A 188 -4.57 6.45 10.17
CA ASN A 188 -5.04 5.48 9.22
C ASN A 188 -4.93 6.08 7.82
N VAL A 189 -3.83 5.80 7.11
CA VAL A 189 -3.56 6.36 5.76
C VAL A 189 -3.11 5.29 4.79
N CYS A 190 -3.57 5.38 3.55
CA CYS A 190 -2.97 4.63 2.46
C CYS A 190 -1.81 5.44 1.86
N ILE A 191 -0.64 4.83 1.77
CA ILE A 191 0.51 5.42 1.06
C ILE A 191 0.46 4.93 -0.38
N TRP A 192 0.36 5.87 -1.31
CA TRP A 192 0.51 5.64 -2.74
C TRP A 192 1.84 6.23 -3.16
N ALA A 193 2.68 5.43 -3.81
CA ALA A 193 3.99 5.84 -4.24
C ALA A 193 4.15 5.63 -5.75
N ALA A 194 4.93 6.48 -6.40
CA ALA A 194 5.42 6.25 -7.74
C ALA A 194 6.94 6.32 -7.78
N SER A 195 7.59 5.50 -8.62
CA SER A 195 9.03 5.64 -8.91
C SER A 195 9.36 5.25 -10.35
N ASN A 196 10.53 5.69 -10.80
CA ASN A 196 11.19 5.12 -11.97
C ASN A 196 12.45 4.36 -11.52
N PRO A 197 12.49 3.02 -11.65
CA PRO A 197 13.64 2.21 -11.24
C PRO A 197 14.88 2.39 -12.13
N ASP A 198 14.71 2.84 -13.38
CA ASP A 198 15.83 3.19 -14.29
C ASP A 198 16.45 4.56 -13.96
N GLU A 199 15.78 5.29 -13.06
CA GLU A 199 16.27 6.39 -12.23
C GLU A 199 17.63 6.23 -11.61
N GLU A 200 18.49 7.26 -11.49
CA GLU A 200 19.19 7.41 -10.21
C GLU A 200 18.17 7.86 -9.15
N PRO A 201 18.09 7.24 -7.96
CA PRO A 201 19.05 6.32 -7.31
C PRO A 201 18.82 4.81 -7.52
N GLY A 202 17.92 4.41 -8.42
CA GLY A 202 17.64 3.02 -8.78
C GLY A 202 16.28 2.51 -8.28
N PRO A 203 16.09 1.18 -8.28
CA PRO A 203 14.94 0.50 -7.69
C PRO A 203 14.85 0.72 -6.18
N LEU A 204 13.62 0.81 -5.65
CA LEU A 204 13.42 1.06 -4.22
C LEU A 204 13.90 -0.11 -3.36
N GLU A 205 13.76 -1.35 -3.84
CA GLU A 205 14.28 -2.54 -3.16
C GLU A 205 15.81 -2.52 -2.95
N ASP A 206 16.56 -1.87 -3.84
CA ASP A 206 18.02 -1.77 -3.76
C ASP A 206 18.45 -0.63 -2.83
N ILE A 207 17.71 0.49 -2.83
CA ILE A 207 18.01 1.67 -2.01
C ILE A 207 17.62 1.43 -0.54
N ARG A 208 16.40 0.94 -0.31
CA ARG A 208 15.85 0.75 1.04
C ARG A 208 14.87 -0.42 1.06
N LYS A 209 15.41 -1.65 1.02
CA LYS A 209 14.66 -2.91 1.08
C LYS A 209 13.56 -2.94 2.17
N GLN A 210 13.84 -2.37 3.35
CA GLN A 210 12.87 -2.30 4.45
C GLN A 210 11.61 -1.49 4.10
N LEU A 211 11.75 -0.39 3.36
CA LEU A 211 10.62 0.42 2.92
C LEU A 211 9.87 -0.27 1.79
N SER A 212 10.60 -0.89 0.85
CA SER A 212 9.99 -1.68 -0.22
C SER A 212 9.11 -2.82 0.34
N ASP A 213 9.59 -3.59 1.32
CA ASP A 213 8.81 -4.65 1.98
C ASP A 213 7.55 -4.13 2.69
N ARG A 214 7.50 -2.83 3.04
CA ARG A 214 6.33 -2.23 3.70
C ARG A 214 5.20 -1.92 2.71
N PHE A 215 5.45 -1.86 1.41
CA PHE A 215 4.36 -1.79 0.44
C PHE A 215 3.60 -3.12 0.37
N ASP A 216 2.28 -3.07 0.34
CA ASP A 216 1.49 -4.30 0.22
C ASP A 216 1.58 -4.84 -1.22
N LEU A 217 1.45 -3.93 -2.20
CA LEU A 217 1.47 -4.25 -3.62
C LEU A 217 2.45 -3.34 -4.36
N VAL A 218 3.34 -3.94 -5.15
CA VAL A 218 4.21 -3.26 -6.12
C VAL A 218 3.71 -3.58 -7.52
N ILE A 219 3.38 -2.55 -8.30
CA ILE A 219 2.79 -2.67 -9.63
C ILE A 219 3.78 -2.15 -10.66
N ASP A 220 4.16 -3.01 -11.60
CA ASP A 220 4.87 -2.59 -12.81
C ASP A 220 3.89 -1.99 -13.81
N VAL A 221 4.13 -0.75 -14.18
CA VAL A 221 3.35 -0.04 -15.19
C VAL A 221 4.16 0.04 -16.47
N GLU A 222 3.70 -0.67 -17.49
CA GLU A 222 4.34 -0.74 -18.80
C GLU A 222 3.80 0.31 -19.77
N ARG A 223 4.59 0.62 -20.81
CA ARG A 223 4.12 1.44 -21.93
C ARG A 223 3.08 0.68 -22.77
N PRO A 224 2.11 1.38 -23.39
CA PRO A 224 1.24 0.76 -24.38
C PRO A 224 2.06 0.25 -25.57
N LYS A 225 1.85 -1.02 -25.95
CA LYS A 225 2.55 -1.67 -27.08
C LYS A 225 1.77 -1.54 -28.41
N ASP A 226 0.48 -1.21 -28.33
CA ASP A 226 -0.39 -1.06 -29.51
C ASP A 226 -0.45 0.42 -29.97
N PRO A 227 -0.06 0.74 -31.22
CA PRO A 227 -0.15 2.09 -31.76
C PRO A 227 -1.54 2.71 -31.72
N ARG A 228 -2.61 1.89 -31.79
CA ARG A 228 -4.00 2.37 -31.69
C ARG A 228 -4.28 2.97 -30.32
N ILE A 229 -3.81 2.31 -29.27
CA ILE A 229 -3.91 2.80 -27.88
C ILE A 229 -3.13 4.11 -27.72
N VAL A 230 -1.93 4.19 -28.30
CA VAL A 230 -1.12 5.43 -28.29
C VAL A 230 -1.86 6.57 -28.98
N LYS A 231 -2.43 6.32 -30.16
CA LYS A 231 -3.26 7.29 -30.89
C LYS A 231 -4.43 7.76 -30.02
N ASP A 232 -5.12 6.86 -29.35
CA ASP A 232 -6.23 7.21 -28.47
C ASP A 232 -5.75 8.08 -27.29
N ILE A 233 -4.62 7.74 -26.65
CA ILE A 233 -4.00 8.50 -25.54
C ILE A 233 -3.68 9.94 -25.96
N ILE A 234 -3.10 10.09 -27.14
CA ILE A 234 -2.75 11.38 -27.73
C ILE A 234 -4.02 12.16 -28.09
N SER A 235 -5.01 11.49 -28.71
CA SER A 235 -6.25 12.13 -29.19
C SER A 235 -7.09 12.75 -28.06
N ILE A 236 -7.00 12.21 -26.84
CA ILE A 236 -7.66 12.79 -25.65
C ILE A 236 -7.20 14.23 -25.42
N GLY A 237 -5.92 14.54 -25.64
CA GLY A 237 -5.39 15.89 -25.45
C GLY A 237 -6.00 16.93 -26.41
N PHE A 238 -6.37 16.49 -27.61
CA PHE A 238 -6.94 17.33 -28.68
C PHE A 238 -8.46 17.51 -28.56
N LYS A 239 -9.17 16.61 -27.89
CA LYS A 239 -10.64 16.65 -27.73
C LYS A 239 -11.14 17.66 -26.69
N ASN A 240 -10.24 18.44 -26.06
CA ASN A 240 -10.55 19.39 -24.98
C ASN A 240 -11.42 20.60 -25.38
N GLY A 241 -11.91 20.69 -26.61
CA GLY A 241 -12.82 21.75 -27.07
C GLY A 241 -14.28 21.65 -26.61
N LYS A 242 -14.70 20.53 -25.99
CA LYS A 242 -16.04 20.40 -25.40
C LYS A 242 -15.94 19.72 -24.04
N ARG A 243 -15.90 20.51 -22.96
CA ARG A 243 -16.29 20.07 -21.61
C ARG A 243 -17.78 19.73 -21.64
N GLN A 244 -18.16 18.62 -22.28
CA GLN A 244 -19.50 18.09 -22.11
C GLN A 244 -19.68 17.71 -20.65
N SER A 245 -20.78 18.19 -20.09
CA SER A 245 -21.26 18.03 -18.72
C SER A 245 -21.34 16.56 -18.30
N TYR A 246 -20.21 15.99 -17.88
CA TYR A 246 -20.10 14.62 -17.37
C TYR A 246 -20.57 14.45 -15.93
N VAL A 247 -21.23 15.47 -15.36
CA VAL A 247 -21.88 15.45 -14.04
C VAL A 247 -22.84 14.25 -13.87
N LYS A 248 -23.33 13.66 -14.97
CA LYS A 248 -24.20 12.47 -14.93
C LYS A 248 -23.49 11.11 -14.79
N ARG A 249 -22.16 10.99 -14.98
CA ARG A 249 -21.42 9.72 -14.83
C ARG A 249 -20.72 9.52 -13.48
N GLU A 250 -20.59 10.56 -12.65
CA GLU A 250 -19.98 10.44 -11.32
C GLU A 250 -20.85 9.61 -10.35
N TYR A 251 -22.18 9.78 -10.39
CA TYR A 251 -23.12 9.11 -9.48
C TYR A 251 -23.11 7.57 -9.51
N PRO A 252 -23.09 6.88 -10.68
CA PRO A 252 -23.06 5.42 -10.70
C PRO A 252 -21.78 4.84 -10.09
N PHE A 253 -20.62 5.49 -10.27
CA PHE A 253 -19.35 4.94 -9.83
C PHE A 253 -19.17 4.99 -8.30
N TYR A 254 -19.61 6.06 -7.63
CA TYR A 254 -19.66 6.11 -6.17
C TYR A 254 -20.56 5.02 -5.57
N LYS A 255 -21.67 4.70 -6.26
CA LYS A 255 -22.58 3.63 -5.86
C LYS A 255 -21.90 2.26 -5.98
N GLU A 256 -21.13 2.05 -7.05
CA GLU A 256 -20.34 0.83 -7.24
C GLU A 256 -19.27 0.67 -6.16
N ILE A 257 -18.47 1.70 -5.87
CA ILE A 257 -17.48 1.63 -4.78
C ILE A 257 -18.16 1.32 -3.45
N LYS A 258 -19.31 1.95 -3.16
CA LYS A 258 -20.07 1.69 -1.92
C LYS A 258 -20.55 0.23 -1.84
N GLU A 259 -21.03 -0.33 -2.95
CA GLU A 259 -21.40 -1.75 -3.05
C GLU A 259 -20.20 -2.67 -2.79
N MET A 260 -19.07 -2.41 -3.45
CA MET A 260 -17.83 -3.17 -3.25
C MET A 260 -17.33 -3.09 -1.80
N CYS A 261 -17.45 -1.92 -1.15
CA CYS A 261 -17.15 -1.74 0.26
C CYS A 261 -18.03 -2.62 1.15
N ASN A 262 -19.33 -2.74 0.86
CA ASN A 262 -20.22 -3.59 1.64
C ASN A 262 -19.86 -5.07 1.46
N ILE A 263 -19.61 -5.49 0.21
CA ILE A 263 -19.24 -6.88 -0.11
C ILE A 263 -17.96 -7.28 0.63
N TYR A 264 -16.94 -6.41 0.68
CA TYR A 264 -15.66 -6.71 1.34
C TYR A 264 -15.78 -7.25 2.77
N ARG A 265 -16.76 -6.78 3.55
CA ARG A 265 -17.00 -7.26 4.94
C ARG A 265 -17.51 -8.70 4.99
N GLU A 266 -18.22 -9.11 3.96
CA GLU A 266 -18.88 -10.42 3.87
C GLU A 266 -18.05 -11.46 3.12
N ILE A 267 -16.87 -11.09 2.59
CA ILE A 267 -16.07 -12.02 1.79
C ILE A 267 -15.54 -13.14 2.68
N ALA A 268 -15.97 -14.36 2.37
CA ALA A 268 -15.47 -15.58 2.96
C ALA A 268 -14.16 -16.00 2.28
N ILE A 269 -13.23 -16.49 3.10
CA ILE A 269 -11.95 -17.06 2.66
C ILE A 269 -12.07 -18.58 2.87
N PRO A 270 -12.20 -19.37 1.79
CA PRO A 270 -12.21 -20.82 1.90
C PRO A 270 -10.93 -21.37 2.55
N ASP A 271 -11.04 -22.44 3.34
CA ASP A 271 -9.89 -23.12 3.97
C ASP A 271 -8.86 -23.60 2.93
N GLU A 272 -9.31 -23.91 1.71
CA GLU A 272 -8.47 -24.26 0.57
C GLU A 272 -7.53 -23.13 0.16
N ILE A 273 -8.04 -21.89 0.15
CA ILE A 273 -7.24 -20.70 -0.13
C ILE A 273 -6.15 -20.57 0.93
N LEU A 274 -6.49 -20.74 2.21
CA LEU A 274 -5.50 -20.68 3.30
C LEU A 274 -4.42 -21.76 3.18
N LYS A 275 -4.80 -22.99 2.79
CA LYS A 275 -3.83 -24.08 2.54
C LYS A 275 -2.88 -23.75 1.40
N ILE A 276 -3.38 -23.19 0.31
CA ILE A 276 -2.54 -22.79 -0.84
C ILE A 276 -1.55 -21.71 -0.42
N LEU A 277 -2.01 -20.72 0.35
CA LEU A 277 -1.14 -19.67 0.87
C LEU A 277 -0.06 -20.22 1.80
N ALA A 278 -0.41 -21.16 2.66
CA ALA A 278 0.54 -21.86 3.52
C ALA A 278 1.55 -22.69 2.71
N SER A 279 1.10 -23.40 1.67
CA SER A 279 1.98 -24.11 0.73
C SER A 279 2.90 -23.14 -0.01
N ILE A 280 2.41 -21.99 -0.47
CA ILE A 280 3.24 -20.98 -1.13
C ILE A 280 4.34 -20.49 -0.18
N TYR A 281 4.02 -20.26 1.08
CA TYR A 281 5.00 -19.85 2.09
C TYR A 281 6.09 -20.90 2.32
N VAL A 282 5.69 -22.15 2.57
CA VAL A 282 6.59 -23.25 2.94
C VAL A 282 7.36 -23.80 1.75
N ASP A 283 6.67 -24.16 0.66
CA ASP A 283 7.25 -24.88 -0.48
C ASP A 283 8.23 -24.00 -1.28
N PHE A 284 8.01 -22.69 -1.29
CA PHE A 284 8.87 -21.71 -1.99
C PHE A 284 9.81 -20.95 -1.05
N ASN A 285 9.84 -21.30 0.24
CA ASN A 285 10.71 -20.70 1.25
C ASN A 285 10.63 -19.17 1.27
N ILE A 286 9.40 -18.63 1.32
CA ILE A 286 9.17 -17.19 1.39
C ILE A 286 9.47 -16.72 2.82
N GLU A 287 10.38 -15.76 2.97
CA GLU A 287 10.81 -15.30 4.30
C GLU A 287 9.75 -14.43 5.00
N SER A 288 8.94 -13.70 4.24
CA SER A 288 8.03 -12.67 4.73
C SER A 288 6.58 -13.16 4.82
N ILE A 289 6.07 -13.35 6.04
CA ILE A 289 4.63 -13.61 6.29
C ILE A 289 3.78 -12.44 5.78
N ARG A 290 4.31 -11.21 5.88
CA ARG A 290 3.68 -9.99 5.32
C ARG A 290 3.39 -10.16 3.82
N GLY A 291 4.28 -10.82 3.08
CA GLY A 291 4.05 -11.15 1.67
C GLY A 291 2.77 -11.96 1.44
N ILE A 292 2.53 -12.97 2.28
CA ILE A 292 1.34 -13.82 2.22
C ILE A 292 0.09 -13.05 2.68
N GLU A 293 0.19 -12.22 3.72
CA GLU A 293 -0.91 -11.37 4.18
C GLU A 293 -1.32 -10.34 3.14
N SER A 294 -0.36 -9.68 2.48
CA SER A 294 -0.62 -8.74 1.39
C SER A 294 -1.25 -9.45 0.19
N LEU A 295 -0.81 -10.67 -0.11
CA LEU A 295 -1.39 -11.49 -1.17
C LEU A 295 -2.84 -11.88 -0.86
N LEU A 296 -3.15 -12.31 0.37
CA LEU A 296 -4.52 -12.60 0.80
C LEU A 296 -5.39 -11.34 0.80
N THR A 297 -4.86 -10.23 1.30
CA THR A 297 -5.56 -8.94 1.36
C THR A 297 -5.88 -8.45 -0.05
N GLY A 298 -4.92 -8.54 -0.97
CA GLY A 298 -5.13 -8.22 -2.38
C GLY A 298 -6.13 -9.15 -3.06
N ALA A 299 -6.06 -10.46 -2.80
CA ALA A 299 -7.05 -11.41 -3.32
C ALA A 299 -8.47 -11.11 -2.81
N LYS A 300 -8.63 -10.81 -1.51
CA LYS A 300 -9.92 -10.43 -0.91
C LYS A 300 -10.47 -9.14 -1.52
N LEU A 301 -9.63 -8.12 -1.69
CA LEU A 301 -10.02 -6.85 -2.31
C LEU A 301 -10.34 -7.02 -3.80
N TYR A 302 -9.62 -7.87 -4.51
CA TYR A 302 -9.90 -8.17 -5.92
C TYR A 302 -11.23 -8.92 -6.10
N SER A 303 -11.56 -9.86 -5.20
CA SER A 303 -12.89 -10.47 -5.13
C SER A 303 -13.98 -9.41 -4.88
N ALA A 304 -13.72 -8.42 -4.01
CA ALA A 304 -14.66 -7.32 -3.77
C ALA A 304 -14.87 -6.45 -5.03
N LEU A 305 -13.80 -6.13 -5.76
CA LEU A 305 -13.89 -5.41 -7.04
C LEU A 305 -14.74 -6.16 -8.07
N ASN A 306 -14.59 -7.49 -8.12
CA ASN A 306 -15.38 -8.34 -9.01
C ASN A 306 -16.79 -8.67 -8.46
N LYS A 307 -17.21 -8.02 -7.37
CA LYS A 307 -18.49 -8.20 -6.69
C LYS A 307 -18.77 -9.65 -6.26
N ARG A 308 -17.72 -10.41 -5.98
CA ARG A 308 -17.79 -11.79 -5.47
C ARG A 308 -17.66 -11.81 -3.94
N LYS A 309 -18.42 -12.71 -3.30
CA LYS A 309 -18.44 -12.91 -1.84
C LYS A 309 -17.48 -14.00 -1.33
N THR A 310 -16.71 -14.61 -2.22
CA THR A 310 -15.79 -15.70 -1.89
C THR A 310 -14.50 -15.51 -2.67
N VAL A 311 -13.37 -15.66 -1.98
CA VAL A 311 -12.05 -15.64 -2.63
C VAL A 311 -11.88 -16.90 -3.47
N THR A 312 -11.36 -16.71 -4.68
CA THR A 312 -11.13 -17.75 -5.70
C THR A 312 -9.65 -17.82 -6.06
N PHE A 313 -9.25 -18.86 -6.80
CA PHE A 313 -7.89 -19.03 -7.30
C PHE A 313 -7.45 -17.90 -8.24
N GLU A 314 -8.37 -17.35 -9.03
CA GLU A 314 -8.10 -16.21 -9.91
C GLU A 314 -7.67 -14.97 -9.12
N ASP A 315 -8.19 -14.80 -7.89
CA ASP A 315 -7.83 -13.69 -7.04
C ASP A 315 -6.40 -13.79 -6.51
N ILE A 316 -6.00 -15.00 -6.12
CA ILE A 316 -4.62 -15.30 -5.74
C ILE A 316 -3.71 -15.06 -6.93
N TYR A 317 -4.07 -15.59 -8.10
CA TYR A 317 -3.25 -15.46 -9.31
C TYR A 317 -3.03 -14.00 -9.71
N PHE A 318 -4.07 -13.15 -9.60
CA PHE A 318 -3.94 -11.72 -9.86
C PHE A 318 -3.06 -11.03 -8.81
N SER A 319 -3.22 -11.36 -7.53
CA SER A 319 -2.53 -10.67 -6.43
C SER A 319 -1.10 -11.14 -6.19
N ALA A 320 -0.75 -12.38 -6.56
CA ALA A 320 0.55 -12.98 -6.31
C ALA A 320 1.74 -12.19 -6.89
N PRO A 321 1.76 -11.81 -8.18
CA PRO A 321 2.88 -11.05 -8.73
C PRO A 321 2.99 -9.65 -8.13
N LEU A 322 1.87 -9.04 -7.75
CA LEU A 322 1.85 -7.70 -7.16
C LEU A 322 2.39 -7.71 -5.71
N ALA A 323 2.06 -8.75 -4.94
CA ALA A 323 2.45 -8.86 -3.54
C ALA A 323 3.86 -9.43 -3.34
N LEU A 324 4.34 -10.32 -4.21
CA LEU A 324 5.58 -11.06 -3.96
C LEU A 324 6.80 -10.49 -4.69
N ARG A 325 6.62 -9.75 -5.79
CA ARG A 325 7.74 -9.34 -6.68
C ARG A 325 8.91 -8.65 -5.96
N HIS A 326 8.62 -7.77 -5.01
CA HIS A 326 9.62 -7.00 -4.29
C HIS A 326 10.17 -7.72 -3.04
N ARG A 327 9.70 -8.95 -2.78
CA ARG A 327 10.05 -9.76 -1.60
C ARG A 327 10.82 -11.03 -1.95
N VAL A 328 10.66 -11.54 -3.16
CA VAL A 328 11.29 -12.78 -3.63
C VAL A 328 12.06 -12.54 -4.92
N ASP A 329 13.04 -13.39 -5.20
CA ASP A 329 13.75 -13.34 -6.47
C ASP A 329 12.84 -13.76 -7.64
N ILE A 330 13.26 -13.36 -8.85
CA ILE A 330 12.49 -13.59 -10.09
C ILE A 330 12.26 -15.09 -10.35
N ASN A 331 13.20 -15.97 -10.00
CA ASN A 331 13.03 -17.41 -10.23
C ASN A 331 11.98 -17.99 -9.29
N THR A 332 12.04 -17.62 -8.01
CA THR A 332 11.03 -18.03 -7.01
C THR A 332 9.65 -17.53 -7.42
N LEU A 333 9.52 -16.26 -7.82
CA LEU A 333 8.26 -15.71 -8.32
C LEU A 333 7.75 -16.50 -9.54
N THR A 334 8.62 -16.79 -10.50
CA THR A 334 8.26 -17.57 -11.70
C THR A 334 7.76 -18.97 -11.34
N ASN A 335 8.38 -19.62 -10.36
CA ASN A 335 7.97 -20.94 -9.90
C ASN A 335 6.61 -20.89 -9.18
N VAL A 336 6.37 -19.88 -8.35
CA VAL A 336 5.05 -19.65 -7.71
C VAL A 336 3.98 -19.44 -8.79
N MET A 337 4.25 -18.62 -9.79
CA MET A 337 3.29 -18.37 -10.87
C MET A 337 3.00 -19.63 -11.69
N LYS A 338 4.01 -20.48 -11.96
CA LYS A 338 3.80 -21.78 -12.63
C LYS A 338 2.94 -22.73 -11.80
N PHE A 339 3.15 -22.76 -10.48
CA PHE A 339 2.32 -23.55 -9.57
C PHE A 339 0.86 -23.08 -9.59
N LEU A 340 0.63 -21.76 -9.53
CA LEU A 340 -0.71 -21.19 -9.62
C LEU A 340 -1.38 -21.43 -10.98
N ASP A 341 -0.64 -21.32 -12.08
CA ASP A 341 -1.14 -21.61 -13.44
C ASP A 341 -1.59 -23.07 -13.58
N LYS A 342 -0.83 -24.01 -13.00
CA LYS A 342 -1.21 -25.42 -12.95
C LYS A 342 -2.53 -25.61 -12.17
N LEU A 343 -2.66 -24.99 -11.00
CA LEU A 343 -3.89 -25.05 -10.21
C LEU A 343 -5.09 -24.48 -10.96
N LEU A 344 -4.92 -23.33 -11.64
CA LEU A 344 -5.99 -22.72 -12.44
C LEU A 344 -6.44 -23.61 -13.61
N LYS A 345 -5.50 -24.28 -14.29
CA LYS A 345 -5.82 -25.20 -15.38
C LYS A 345 -6.60 -26.40 -14.87
N GLU A 346 -6.18 -26.97 -13.74
CA GLU A 346 -6.87 -28.09 -13.12
C GLU A 346 -8.29 -27.70 -12.71
N THR A 347 -8.50 -26.57 -12.02
CA THR A 347 -9.84 -26.09 -11.64
C THR A 347 -10.75 -25.85 -12.85
N ASN A 348 -10.23 -25.22 -13.91
CA ASN A 348 -11.00 -24.95 -15.12
C ASN A 348 -11.37 -26.21 -15.92
N MET A 349 -10.56 -27.28 -15.83
CA MET A 349 -10.90 -28.57 -16.42
C MET A 349 -12.00 -29.29 -15.64
N PHE A 350 -12.01 -29.18 -14.31
CA PHE A 350 -13.06 -29.75 -13.47
C PHE A 350 -14.42 -29.08 -13.66
N ASP A 351 -14.47 -27.76 -13.79
CA ASP A 351 -15.72 -27.03 -14.05
C ASP A 351 -16.34 -27.41 -15.40
N LYS A 352 -15.52 -27.57 -16.46
CA LYS A 352 -16.00 -28.05 -17.78
C LYS A 352 -16.50 -29.50 -17.76
N THR A 353 -15.89 -30.39 -16.96
CA THR A 353 -16.38 -31.77 -16.82
C THR A 353 -17.68 -31.86 -16.04
N ASN A 354 -17.91 -30.94 -15.09
CA ASN A 354 -19.16 -30.89 -14.33
C ASN A 354 -20.31 -30.31 -15.17
N GLU A 355 -20.07 -29.31 -16.02
CA GLU A 355 -21.08 -28.80 -16.97
C GLU A 355 -21.53 -29.88 -17.97
N ASN A 356 -20.61 -30.71 -18.47
CA ASN A 356 -20.96 -31.82 -19.36
C ASN A 356 -21.69 -32.98 -18.66
N GLN A 357 -21.54 -33.14 -17.34
CA GLN A 357 -22.28 -34.14 -16.57
C GLN A 357 -23.68 -33.65 -16.17
N THR A 358 -23.87 -32.36 -15.90
CA THR A 358 -25.19 -31.78 -15.65
C THR A 358 -26.09 -31.76 -16.90
N GLU A 359 -25.51 -31.62 -18.10
CA GLU A 359 -26.26 -31.79 -19.35
C GLU A 359 -26.70 -33.24 -19.60
N HIS A 360 -25.90 -34.23 -19.18
CA HIS A 360 -26.27 -35.65 -19.30
C HIS A 360 -27.32 -36.10 -18.26
N SER A 361 -27.33 -35.51 -17.06
CA SER A 361 -28.39 -35.79 -16.06
C SER A 361 -29.73 -35.12 -16.38
N ASN A 362 -29.74 -34.00 -17.12
CA ASN A 362 -30.98 -33.36 -17.57
C ASN A 362 -31.65 -34.04 -18.78
N LYS A 363 -31.01 -35.07 -19.36
CA LYS A 363 -31.57 -35.89 -20.44
C LYS A 363 -32.26 -37.18 -19.95
N PHE A 364 -32.21 -37.49 -18.65
CA PHE A 364 -32.80 -38.71 -18.06
C PHE A 364 -33.98 -38.46 -17.10
N LEU A 365 -34.49 -37.24 -16.99
CA LEU A 365 -35.67 -36.89 -16.16
C LEU A 365 -36.89 -36.40 -16.96
N ASN A 366 -36.90 -36.57 -18.29
CA ASN A 366 -38.03 -36.19 -19.17
C ASN A 366 -38.74 -37.42 -19.75
N LEU A 367 -39.05 -38.41 -18.93
CA LEU A 367 -39.91 -39.56 -19.27
C LEU A 367 -40.59 -40.07 -17.99
N ASP A 368 -41.39 -39.22 -17.34
CA ASP A 368 -42.54 -39.63 -16.51
C ASP A 368 -43.14 -38.41 -15.79
N SER A 369 -44.05 -37.71 -16.48
CA SER A 369 -45.18 -37.01 -15.83
C SER A 369 -46.02 -36.30 -16.88
N ASN A 370 -46.70 -37.06 -17.74
CA ASN A 370 -47.81 -36.54 -18.54
C ASN A 370 -49.12 -37.16 -18.03
N GLN A 371 -49.49 -36.84 -16.79
CA GLN A 371 -50.85 -37.04 -16.31
C GLN A 371 -51.21 -36.01 -15.23
N LYS A 372 -52.31 -35.30 -15.53
CA LYS A 372 -53.21 -34.58 -14.61
C LYS A 372 -52.76 -33.21 -14.09
N GLN A 373 -52.88 -32.22 -14.97
CA GLN A 373 -53.47 -30.93 -14.58
C GLN A 373 -54.99 -31.09 -14.43
N LYS A 374 -55.53 -30.84 -13.24
CA LYS A 374 -56.77 -30.06 -13.04
C LYS A 374 -57.05 -29.83 -11.54
N ARG A 375 -57.35 -28.56 -11.25
CA ARG A 375 -58.08 -27.98 -10.10
C ARG A 375 -57.31 -27.61 -8.82
N ASN A 376 -57.09 -26.30 -8.76
CA ASN A 376 -57.60 -25.35 -7.77
C ASN A 376 -57.13 -25.38 -6.30
N LYS A 377 -56.65 -24.18 -5.95
CA LYS A 377 -56.86 -23.39 -4.73
C LYS A 377 -55.94 -23.60 -3.53
N GLU A 378 -55.22 -22.51 -3.27
CA GLU A 378 -54.96 -21.92 -1.95
C GLU A 378 -54.15 -22.74 -0.95
N LYS A 379 -52.85 -22.42 -0.82
CA LYS A 379 -52.29 -21.67 0.33
C LYS A 379 -50.76 -21.70 0.33
N LYS A 380 -50.20 -20.57 0.80
CA LYS A 380 -48.87 -20.37 1.40
C LYS A 380 -47.64 -20.12 0.49
N ASN A 381 -46.91 -19.11 0.96
CA ASN A 381 -45.47 -18.83 0.84
C ASN A 381 -44.94 -18.12 -0.42
N LYS A 382 -44.65 -16.82 -0.27
CA LYS A 382 -43.52 -16.16 -0.96
C LYS A 382 -42.30 -16.16 -0.03
N GLU A 383 -41.61 -17.29 0.00
CA GLU A 383 -40.17 -17.34 0.25
C GLU A 383 -39.52 -17.69 -1.08
N GLU A 384 -38.93 -16.70 -1.74
CA GLU A 384 -38.08 -16.92 -2.90
C GLU A 384 -36.76 -17.55 -2.42
N LYS A 385 -36.68 -18.88 -2.55
CA LYS A 385 -35.43 -19.62 -2.50
C LYS A 385 -34.52 -19.14 -3.63
N ARG A 386 -33.53 -18.33 -3.27
CA ARG A 386 -32.30 -18.15 -4.05
C ARG A 386 -31.54 -19.48 -4.03
N SER A 387 -31.40 -20.10 -5.20
CA SER A 387 -30.50 -21.23 -5.44
C SER A 387 -29.07 -20.82 -5.11
N SER A 388 -28.51 -21.39 -4.05
CA SER A 388 -27.09 -21.36 -3.73
C SER A 388 -26.33 -22.29 -4.69
N PRO A 389 -25.13 -21.91 -5.17
CA PRO A 389 -24.28 -22.85 -5.88
C PRO A 389 -23.73 -23.88 -4.89
N THR A 390 -24.04 -25.15 -5.14
CA THR A 390 -23.52 -26.29 -4.37
C THR A 390 -22.08 -26.59 -4.79
N TYR A 391 -21.13 -26.39 -3.88
CA TYR A 391 -19.72 -26.79 -4.04
C TYR A 391 -19.55 -28.32 -3.90
N PRO A 392 -18.51 -28.91 -4.52
CA PRO A 392 -18.32 -30.36 -4.56
C PRO A 392 -17.99 -30.95 -3.19
N ASN A 393 -18.36 -32.22 -3.02
CA ASN A 393 -18.38 -32.98 -1.78
C ASN A 393 -17.01 -33.03 -1.06
N LYS A 394 -17.01 -32.82 0.27
CA LYS A 394 -15.84 -32.69 1.17
C LYS A 394 -14.82 -33.85 1.06
N SER A 395 -15.26 -35.03 0.64
CA SER A 395 -14.44 -36.23 0.47
C SER A 395 -13.57 -36.21 -0.81
N ARG A 396 -14.04 -35.60 -1.90
CA ARG A 396 -13.29 -35.51 -3.18
C ARG A 396 -12.17 -34.48 -3.13
N LEU A 397 -12.32 -33.50 -2.25
CA LEU A 397 -11.36 -32.42 -2.07
C LEU A 397 -10.14 -32.84 -1.22
N ILE A 398 -10.33 -33.81 -0.33
CA ILE A 398 -9.24 -34.44 0.43
C ILE A 398 -8.35 -35.30 -0.49
N SER A 399 -8.93 -36.06 -1.44
CA SER A 399 -8.14 -36.79 -2.44
C SER A 399 -7.38 -35.85 -3.39
N PHE A 400 -7.94 -34.67 -3.69
CA PHE A 400 -7.29 -33.64 -4.50
C PHE A 400 -6.07 -33.04 -3.80
N LEU A 401 -6.19 -32.68 -2.52
CA LEU A 401 -5.07 -32.18 -1.71
C LEU A 401 -3.96 -33.24 -1.50
N GLN A 402 -4.31 -34.51 -1.37
CA GLN A 402 -3.31 -35.60 -1.31
C GLN A 402 -2.54 -35.75 -2.63
N THR A 403 -3.20 -35.54 -3.77
CA THR A 403 -2.57 -35.59 -5.08
C THR A 403 -1.63 -34.39 -5.29
N ILE A 404 -2.02 -33.21 -4.80
CA ILE A 404 -1.19 -32.00 -4.81
C ILE A 404 0.06 -32.16 -3.93
N LYS A 405 -0.08 -32.72 -2.72
CA LYS A 405 1.06 -33.00 -1.83
C LYS A 405 2.09 -33.91 -2.53
N LYS A 406 1.63 -34.92 -3.26
CA LYS A 406 2.47 -35.83 -4.04
C LYS A 406 3.16 -35.13 -5.22
N ALA A 407 2.49 -34.17 -5.86
CA ALA A 407 3.07 -33.37 -6.94
C ALA A 407 4.13 -32.37 -6.43
N CYS A 408 3.91 -31.74 -5.26
CA CYS A 408 4.91 -30.89 -4.61
C CYS A 408 6.15 -31.70 -4.19
N GLU A 409 5.99 -32.90 -3.63
CA GLU A 409 7.11 -33.79 -3.28
C GLU A 409 7.97 -34.18 -4.50
N LEU A 410 7.34 -34.39 -5.67
CA LEU A 410 8.06 -34.70 -6.91
C LEU A 410 8.82 -33.48 -7.47
N LEU A 411 8.25 -32.28 -7.36
CA LEU A 411 8.91 -31.03 -7.78
C LEU A 411 10.07 -30.66 -6.84
N LEU A 412 9.90 -30.86 -5.53
CA LEU A 412 10.97 -30.68 -4.54
C LEU A 412 12.15 -31.62 -4.81
N LYS A 413 11.89 -32.90 -5.13
CA LYS A 413 12.94 -33.86 -5.51
C LYS A 413 13.72 -33.42 -6.75
N ALA A 414 13.03 -32.93 -7.78
CA ALA A 414 13.66 -32.43 -9.00
C ALA A 414 14.53 -31.17 -8.79
N VAL A 415 14.20 -30.34 -7.79
CA VAL A 415 14.99 -29.15 -7.43
C VAL A 415 16.19 -29.53 -6.53
N THR A 416 16.05 -30.50 -5.63
CA THR A 416 17.15 -30.98 -4.79
C THR A 416 18.22 -31.73 -5.59
N ASP A 417 17.85 -32.47 -6.63
CA ASP A 417 18.80 -33.20 -7.47
C ASP A 417 19.69 -32.28 -8.32
N LYS A 418 19.23 -31.06 -8.63
CA LYS A 418 20.07 -30.03 -9.29
C LYS A 418 21.06 -29.34 -8.35
N ARG A 419 20.89 -29.43 -7.03
CA ARG A 419 21.82 -28.83 -6.04
C ARG A 419 22.96 -29.77 -5.62
N ARG A 420 22.82 -31.08 -5.81
CA ARG A 420 23.86 -32.07 -5.47
C ARG A 420 25.02 -32.14 -6.47
N SER A 421 24.93 -31.51 -7.64
CA SER A 421 25.97 -31.51 -8.67
C SER A 421 26.91 -30.29 -8.69
N LYS A 422 26.84 -29.40 -7.68
CA LYS A 422 27.65 -28.15 -7.64
C LYS A 422 28.38 -27.86 -6.32
N THR A 423 28.65 -28.86 -5.48
CA THR A 423 29.45 -28.67 -4.25
C THR A 423 30.60 -29.66 -4.16
N SER A 424 31.63 -29.39 -4.95
CA SER A 424 33.00 -29.86 -4.74
C SER A 424 33.93 -28.82 -5.34
N ILE A 425 34.98 -28.42 -4.60
CA ILE A 425 35.93 -27.30 -4.83
C ILE A 425 35.45 -26.01 -4.11
N ASN A 426 36.08 -25.40 -3.10
CA ASN A 426 37.47 -25.39 -2.66
C ASN A 426 37.52 -25.03 -1.15
N LYS A 427 38.28 -25.79 -0.33
CA LYS A 427 38.73 -25.40 1.01
C LYS A 427 40.12 -24.77 0.91
N ASN A 428 40.39 -23.83 1.81
CA ASN A 428 41.69 -23.22 2.18
C ASN A 428 41.93 -21.80 1.65
N LYS A 429 41.84 -20.81 2.55
CA LYS A 429 42.99 -20.00 3.00
C LYS A 429 42.56 -19.06 4.14
N THR A 430 43.15 -19.29 5.31
CA THR A 430 43.27 -18.36 6.44
C THR A 430 44.41 -17.38 6.18
N SER A 431 44.19 -16.09 6.44
CA SER A 431 45.29 -15.14 6.67
C SER A 431 44.85 -14.05 7.64
N ASN A 432 45.61 -13.97 8.73
CA ASN A 432 45.60 -12.91 9.74
C ASN A 432 46.00 -11.56 9.12
N THR A 433 45.34 -10.49 9.54
CA THR A 433 45.96 -9.15 9.62
C THR A 433 45.48 -8.43 10.88
N THR A 434 46.47 -8.05 11.68
CA THR A 434 46.42 -7.25 12.90
C THR A 434 46.19 -5.77 12.57
N GLY A 435 45.29 -5.11 13.31
CA GLY A 435 45.10 -3.67 13.28
C GLY A 435 44.36 -3.22 14.53
N SER A 436 45.12 -2.92 15.59
CA SER A 436 44.65 -2.40 16.86
C SER A 436 44.32 -0.91 16.78
N SER A 437 43.10 -0.51 17.14
CA SER A 437 42.83 0.81 17.70
C SER A 437 41.99 0.63 18.97
N SER A 438 42.54 1.15 20.06
CA SER A 438 42.06 1.02 21.43
C SER A 438 40.68 1.65 21.62
N ILE A 439 39.74 0.84 22.09
CA ILE A 439 38.49 1.29 22.71
C ILE A 439 38.85 2.06 23.99
N ALA A 440 38.53 3.35 24.03
CA ALA A 440 38.66 4.15 25.24
C ALA A 440 37.55 3.75 26.24
N ASP A 441 37.96 3.53 27.49
CA ASP A 441 37.10 3.16 28.61
C ASP A 441 36.28 4.40 29.07
N PRO A 442 34.94 4.38 28.98
CA PRO A 442 34.08 5.53 29.25
C PRO A 442 34.03 5.92 30.74
N SER A 443 34.67 5.16 31.63
CA SER A 443 34.75 5.46 33.06
C SER A 443 35.82 6.49 33.46
N LYS A 444 36.63 6.97 32.50
CA LYS A 444 37.77 7.89 32.77
C LYS A 444 37.61 9.32 32.23
N ILE A 445 36.39 9.73 31.90
CA ILE A 445 36.13 11.09 31.40
C ILE A 445 35.41 11.89 32.49
N ASP A 446 36.15 12.71 33.22
CA ASP A 446 35.58 13.73 34.10
C ASP A 446 35.00 14.86 33.24
N ILE A 447 33.68 14.88 33.10
CA ILE A 447 32.94 15.96 32.43
C ILE A 447 32.42 16.91 33.51
N GLU A 448 33.24 17.87 33.93
CA GLU A 448 32.75 19.08 34.59
C GLU A 448 32.48 20.15 33.53
N SER A 449 31.22 20.33 33.13
CA SER A 449 30.79 21.49 32.36
C SER A 449 30.07 22.46 33.30
N PRO A 450 30.65 23.61 33.68
CA PRO A 450 29.94 24.56 34.53
C PRO A 450 28.78 25.18 33.74
N TYR A 451 27.62 25.31 34.38
CA TYR A 451 26.45 26.00 33.81
C TYR A 451 26.81 27.44 33.45
N LYS A 452 27.01 27.74 32.16
CA LYS A 452 27.05 29.11 31.65
C LYS A 452 25.78 29.42 30.88
N LYS A 453 25.16 30.57 31.18
CA LYS A 453 24.03 31.11 30.42
C LYS A 453 24.42 31.23 28.94
N ALA A 454 23.51 30.83 28.05
CA ALA A 454 23.70 30.94 26.61
C ALA A 454 24.00 32.40 26.21
N MET A 455 25.07 32.59 25.45
CA MET A 455 25.46 33.90 24.94
C MET A 455 24.65 34.25 23.68
N PRO A 456 24.23 35.51 23.51
CA PRO A 456 23.62 35.99 22.27
C PRO A 456 24.56 35.80 21.08
N ILE A 457 24.03 35.44 19.92
CA ILE A 457 24.82 35.13 18.71
C ILE A 457 25.73 36.28 18.26
N LYS A 458 25.39 37.53 18.63
CA LYS A 458 26.15 38.75 18.33
C LYS A 458 27.39 38.95 19.21
N SER A 459 27.53 38.21 20.31
CA SER A 459 28.68 38.30 21.23
C SER A 459 29.67 37.16 21.05
N ILE A 460 29.51 36.35 20.00
CA ILE A 460 30.44 35.27 19.68
C ILE A 460 31.58 35.87 18.87
N ASP A 461 32.77 35.90 19.46
CA ASP A 461 33.98 36.34 18.77
C ASP A 461 34.36 35.29 17.72
N VAL A 462 34.45 35.71 16.45
CA VAL A 462 34.59 34.83 15.27
C VAL A 462 35.92 34.06 15.30
N SER A 463 36.90 34.59 16.04
CA SER A 463 38.18 33.96 16.35
C SER A 463 38.05 32.62 17.09
N ASN A 464 36.92 32.36 17.75
CA ASN A 464 36.68 31.10 18.47
C ASN A 464 36.11 29.97 17.60
N ILE A 465 35.67 30.27 16.38
CA ILE A 465 35.01 29.30 15.47
C ILE A 465 36.01 28.72 14.47
N VAL A 466 37.05 29.47 14.11
CA VAL A 466 37.98 29.12 13.04
C VAL A 466 39.25 28.54 13.65
N LYS A 467 39.46 27.22 13.50
CA LYS A 467 40.59 26.52 14.15
C LYS A 467 41.69 26.08 13.20
N THR A 468 41.48 26.14 11.89
CA THR A 468 42.47 25.68 10.90
C THR A 468 42.69 26.70 9.77
N GLU A 469 43.87 26.66 9.14
CA GLU A 469 44.20 27.51 7.99
C GLU A 469 43.34 27.19 6.73
N GLU A 470 42.77 25.98 6.66
CA GLU A 470 41.86 25.58 5.58
C GLU A 470 40.52 26.34 5.66
N ASP A 471 39.97 26.49 6.86
CA ASP A 471 38.72 27.21 7.11
C ASP A 471 38.84 28.72 6.74
N LEU A 472 40.01 29.32 7.01
CA LEU A 472 40.33 30.70 6.60
C LEU A 472 40.39 30.85 5.07
N ASN A 473 40.96 29.87 4.38
CA ASN A 473 41.07 29.87 2.93
C ASN A 473 39.71 29.70 2.25
N GLU A 474 38.81 28.91 2.85
CA GLU A 474 37.45 28.70 2.32
C GLU A 474 36.61 29.98 2.40
N LEU A 475 36.63 30.66 3.55
CA LEU A 475 35.98 31.97 3.74
C LEU A 475 36.52 33.05 2.79
N SER A 476 37.83 33.06 2.55
CA SER A 476 38.45 33.99 1.61
C SER A 476 37.98 33.78 0.15
N ARG A 477 37.70 32.53 -0.23
CA ARG A 477 37.13 32.18 -1.55
C ARG A 477 35.68 32.62 -1.65
N THR A 478 34.87 32.43 -0.60
CA THR A 478 33.46 32.85 -0.58
C THR A 478 33.32 34.37 -0.70
N ILE A 479 34.19 35.13 -0.03
CA ILE A 479 34.20 36.61 -0.09
C ILE A 479 34.68 37.13 -1.46
N ARG A 480 35.60 36.43 -2.13
CA ARG A 480 36.01 36.77 -3.50
C ARG A 480 34.93 36.48 -4.54
N LEU A 481 34.12 35.44 -4.33
CA LEU A 481 33.00 35.09 -5.22
C LEU A 481 31.83 36.06 -5.07
N SER A 482 31.54 36.56 -3.86
CA SER A 482 30.46 37.54 -3.64
C SER A 482 30.78 38.93 -4.20
N ARG A 483 32.07 39.33 -4.27
CA ARG A 483 32.50 40.59 -4.89
C ARG A 483 32.51 40.59 -6.42
N LYS A 484 32.35 39.43 -7.07
CA LYS A 484 32.21 39.33 -8.54
C LYS A 484 30.76 39.30 -9.02
N LEU A 485 29.79 39.30 -8.11
CA LEU A 485 28.36 39.22 -8.39
C LEU A 485 27.58 40.49 -7.99
N ASN A 486 28.28 41.58 -7.68
CA ASN A 486 27.72 42.93 -7.52
C ASN A 486 28.33 43.89 -8.53
#